data_AF-A0A7V9LCE8-F1
#
_entry.id   AF-A0A7V9LCE8-F1
#
_cell.length_a   1.000
_cell.length_b   1.000
_cell.length_c   1.000
_cell.angle_alpha   90.00
_cell.angle_beta   90.00
_cell.angle_gamma   90.00
#
_symmetry.space_group_name_H-M   'P 1'
#
loop_
_entity.id
_entity.type
_entity.pdbx_description
1 polymer ?
#
loop_
_entity_poly.entity_id
_entity_poly.type
_entity_poly.pdbx_seq_one_letter_code
_entity_poly.pdbx_strand_id
1 'polypeptide(L)'
;PAVAGGFARARAQYNARIDPGAFARVLRQVPIPTLIATHTTWGNWAAPAEKLRLGVYLDDDLGKQLISSDRPDLAIYGRHLAAFVASGKDCSILHDPATLLASQEPELFDLVEVEVIVDDDGWLHLTSGARDVLRCLENGRSACVDKAILDWSDPPGSHTVRVRMSLAADYDQIRARVVELLGV
;
A
#
# COMPACT_ATOMS: atom_id res chain seq x y z
N PRO A 1 11.68 -2.40 8.08
CA PRO A 1 12.26 -1.98 6.76
C PRO A 1 11.26 -1.50 5.71
N ALA A 2 9.97 -1.87 5.84
CA ALA A 2 8.95 -1.65 4.81
C ALA A 2 8.38 -0.22 4.75
N VAL A 3 8.19 0.46 5.90
CA VAL A 3 7.76 1.88 5.92
C VAL A 3 8.91 2.82 5.59
N ALA A 4 10.16 2.38 5.80
CA ALA A 4 11.36 3.06 5.27
C ALA A 4 11.33 3.18 3.73
N GLY A 5 10.51 2.38 3.05
CA GLY A 5 10.28 2.47 1.62
C GLY A 5 9.40 3.67 1.26
N GLY A 6 8.18 3.73 1.78
CA GLY A 6 7.18 4.72 1.39
C GLY A 6 7.50 6.18 1.74
N PHE A 7 8.33 6.41 2.76
CA PHE A 7 8.59 7.75 3.32
C PHE A 7 10.05 8.20 3.22
N ALA A 8 10.94 7.38 2.65
CA ALA A 8 12.29 7.85 2.30
C ALA A 8 12.30 8.34 0.85
N ARG A 9 12.83 9.53 0.60
CA ARG A 9 12.94 10.11 -0.77
C ARG A 9 13.58 9.15 -1.77
N ALA A 10 14.54 8.33 -1.34
CA ALA A 10 15.21 7.32 -2.16
C ALA A 10 14.38 6.06 -2.48
N ARG A 11 13.21 5.86 -1.85
CA ARG A 11 12.38 4.65 -1.97
C ARG A 11 10.88 4.89 -2.13
N ALA A 12 10.52 6.13 -2.39
CA ALA A 12 9.20 6.64 -2.75
C ALA A 12 8.22 5.63 -3.36
N GLN A 13 6.96 5.69 -2.92
CA GLN A 13 5.89 4.99 -3.60
C GLN A 13 5.79 5.48 -5.06
N TYR A 14 5.65 4.53 -5.99
CA TYR A 14 5.77 4.79 -7.43
C TYR A 14 4.83 5.89 -7.95
N ASN A 15 3.56 5.87 -7.56
CA ASN A 15 2.54 6.83 -8.02
C ASN A 15 2.83 8.24 -7.49
N ALA A 16 3.18 8.37 -6.20
CA ALA A 16 3.57 9.65 -5.62
C ALA A 16 4.87 10.21 -6.24
N ARG A 17 5.80 9.33 -6.66
CA ARG A 17 7.05 9.72 -7.32
C ARG A 17 6.84 10.24 -8.75
N ILE A 18 5.84 9.73 -9.49
CA ILE A 18 5.62 10.12 -10.89
C ILE A 18 5.22 11.58 -11.01
N ASP A 19 4.21 12.00 -10.22
CA ASP A 19 3.75 13.39 -10.19
C ASP A 19 3.49 13.82 -8.74
N PRO A 20 4.55 14.19 -8.02
CA PRO A 20 4.42 14.66 -6.65
C PRO A 20 3.52 15.88 -6.49
N GLY A 21 3.52 16.79 -7.47
CA GLY A 21 2.68 17.97 -7.44
C GLY A 21 1.19 17.63 -7.55
N ALA A 22 0.82 16.68 -8.41
CA ALA A 22 -0.54 16.17 -8.49
C ALA A 22 -0.95 15.48 -7.18
N PHE A 23 -0.06 14.67 -6.61
CA PHE A 23 -0.30 14.00 -5.35
C PHE A 23 -0.60 15.01 -4.22
N ALA A 24 0.24 16.03 -4.06
CA ALA A 24 0.02 17.11 -3.09
C ALA A 24 -1.31 17.86 -3.31
N ARG A 25 -1.64 18.20 -4.57
CA ARG A 25 -2.91 18.87 -4.90
C ARG A 25 -4.12 18.03 -4.53
N VAL A 26 -4.09 16.72 -4.76
CA VAL A 26 -5.19 15.80 -4.40
C VAL A 26 -5.38 15.75 -2.89
N LEU A 27 -4.29 15.61 -2.12
CA LEU A 27 -4.37 15.55 -0.66
C LEU A 27 -4.93 16.84 -0.04
N ARG A 28 -4.69 18.00 -0.66
CA ARG A 28 -5.29 19.28 -0.25
C ARG A 28 -6.79 19.39 -0.54
N GLN A 29 -7.31 18.65 -1.53
CA GLN A 29 -8.70 18.80 -2.00
C GLN A 29 -9.66 17.78 -1.41
N VAL A 30 -9.15 16.63 -0.97
CA VAL A 30 -9.98 15.55 -0.42
C VAL A 30 -10.13 15.74 1.09
N PRO A 31 -11.36 15.81 1.63
CA PRO A 31 -11.57 15.83 3.07
C PRO A 31 -11.10 14.51 3.70
N ILE A 32 -10.06 14.57 4.54
CA ILE A 32 -9.42 13.43 5.22
C ILE A 32 -9.11 12.29 4.23
N PRO A 33 -8.12 12.45 3.35
CA PRO A 33 -7.79 11.44 2.34
C PRO A 33 -7.33 10.14 3.01
N THR A 34 -7.63 9.02 2.38
CA THR A 34 -7.23 7.69 2.87
C THR A 34 -5.98 7.23 2.13
N LEU A 35 -4.91 6.97 2.88
CA LEU A 35 -3.62 6.47 2.42
C LEU A 35 -3.53 4.97 2.72
N ILE A 36 -3.69 4.16 1.68
CA ILE A 36 -3.53 2.70 1.80
C ILE A 36 -2.08 2.32 1.54
N ALA A 37 -1.43 1.92 2.61
CA ALA A 37 -0.04 1.50 2.63
C ALA A 37 0.08 0.03 2.17
N THR A 38 -0.24 -0.27 0.91
CA THR A 38 -0.02 -1.63 0.37
C THR A 38 1.46 -2.00 0.23
N HIS A 39 2.36 -1.01 0.33
CA HIS A 39 3.81 -1.17 0.19
C HIS A 39 4.52 -1.45 1.52
N THR A 40 3.89 -1.17 2.67
CA THR A 40 4.48 -1.37 4.01
C THR A 40 4.52 -2.84 4.43
N THR A 41 4.15 -3.75 3.53
CA THR A 41 4.25 -5.20 3.71
C THR A 41 5.17 -5.89 2.74
N TRP A 42 5.87 -5.11 1.91
CA TRP A 42 6.92 -5.59 1.03
C TRP A 42 8.21 -5.87 1.80
N GLY A 43 8.40 -5.27 2.97
CA GLY A 43 9.71 -5.22 3.64
C GLY A 43 10.07 -6.41 4.51
N ASN A 44 9.46 -7.59 4.32
CA ASN A 44 9.92 -8.83 4.94
C ASN A 44 10.67 -9.74 3.93
N TRP A 45 11.49 -9.13 3.07
CA TRP A 45 12.48 -9.81 2.18
C TRP A 45 13.45 -10.76 2.91
N ALA A 46 13.42 -10.80 4.25
CA ALA A 46 14.30 -11.62 5.09
C ALA A 46 13.68 -12.97 5.50
N ALA A 47 12.41 -13.24 5.20
CA ALA A 47 11.83 -14.57 5.39
C ALA A 47 12.05 -15.40 4.11
N PRO A 48 12.87 -16.48 4.15
CA PRO A 48 13.00 -17.36 3.01
C PRO A 48 11.67 -18.10 2.79
N ALA A 49 11.12 -17.99 1.58
CA ALA A 49 10.02 -18.79 1.02
C ALA A 49 8.55 -18.45 1.35
N GLU A 50 8.22 -17.36 2.05
CA GLU A 50 6.81 -16.96 2.18
C GLU A 50 6.37 -16.10 0.99
N LYS A 51 5.45 -16.63 0.17
CA LYS A 51 4.71 -15.87 -0.84
C LYS A 51 4.10 -14.62 -0.18
N LEU A 52 4.21 -13.48 -0.85
CA LEU A 52 3.57 -12.23 -0.43
C LEU A 52 2.06 -12.45 -0.37
N ARG A 53 1.43 -12.16 0.78
CA ARG A 53 0.01 -12.47 1.00
C ARG A 53 -0.94 -11.79 -0.01
N LEU A 54 -0.60 -10.58 -0.47
CA LEU A 54 -1.30 -9.86 -1.52
C LEU A 54 -0.84 -10.18 -2.96
N GLY A 55 0.16 -11.05 -3.12
CA GLY A 55 0.70 -11.43 -4.42
C GLY A 55 -0.11 -12.53 -5.06
N VAL A 56 -0.51 -12.33 -6.32
CA VAL A 56 -1.09 -13.38 -7.18
C VAL A 56 0.06 -14.00 -7.99
N TYR A 57 0.29 -15.28 -7.77
CA TYR A 57 1.34 -16.08 -8.39
C TYR A 57 0.74 -17.00 -9.45
N LEU A 58 1.50 -17.31 -10.52
CA LEU A 58 1.03 -18.23 -11.58
C LEU A 58 0.65 -19.62 -11.05
N ASP A 59 1.31 -20.06 -9.98
CA ASP A 59 1.18 -21.40 -9.40
C ASP A 59 0.21 -21.44 -8.20
N ASP A 60 -0.34 -20.31 -7.77
CA ASP A 60 -1.39 -20.27 -6.75
C ASP A 60 -2.79 -20.45 -7.35
N ASP A 61 -3.78 -20.71 -6.49
CA ASP A 61 -5.14 -21.08 -6.94
C ASP A 61 -5.82 -19.98 -7.75
N LEU A 62 -5.67 -18.71 -7.32
CA LEU A 62 -6.22 -17.57 -8.04
C LEU A 62 -5.52 -17.37 -9.39
N GLY A 63 -4.20 -17.47 -9.44
CA GLY A 63 -3.44 -17.38 -10.69
C GLY A 63 -3.84 -18.47 -11.68
N LYS A 64 -3.98 -19.71 -11.22
CA LYS A 64 -4.46 -20.83 -12.03
C LYS A 64 -5.87 -20.57 -12.56
N GLN A 65 -6.80 -20.15 -11.69
CA GLN A 65 -8.18 -19.82 -12.08
C GLN A 65 -8.21 -18.70 -13.13
N LEU A 66 -7.42 -17.63 -12.96
CA LEU A 66 -7.34 -16.52 -13.93
C LEU A 66 -6.80 -16.96 -15.29
N ILE A 67 -5.84 -17.90 -15.32
CA ILE A 67 -5.24 -18.41 -16.56
C ILE A 67 -6.16 -19.40 -17.26
N SER A 68 -6.87 -20.24 -16.50
CA SER A 68 -7.77 -21.26 -17.04
C SER A 68 -9.18 -20.75 -17.33
N SER A 69 -9.52 -19.53 -16.90
CA SER A 69 -10.84 -18.95 -17.11
C SER A 69 -11.17 -18.78 -18.60
N ASP A 70 -12.37 -19.21 -18.97
CA ASP A 70 -12.96 -18.98 -20.30
C ASP A 70 -13.59 -17.58 -20.44
N ARG A 71 -13.71 -16.86 -19.33
CA ARG A 71 -14.26 -15.51 -19.27
C ARG A 71 -13.30 -14.48 -19.89
N PRO A 72 -13.70 -13.77 -20.97
CA PRO A 72 -12.82 -12.83 -21.66
C PRO A 72 -12.29 -11.69 -20.77
N ASP A 73 -13.09 -11.23 -19.80
CA ASP A 73 -12.74 -10.21 -18.82
C ASP A 73 -11.73 -10.71 -17.78
N LEU A 74 -11.66 -12.02 -17.52
CA LEU A 74 -10.66 -12.61 -16.62
C LEU A 74 -9.36 -13.00 -17.34
N ALA A 75 -9.48 -13.45 -18.59
CA ALA A 75 -8.34 -13.85 -19.42
C ALA A 75 -7.30 -12.73 -19.60
N ILE A 76 -7.71 -11.45 -19.55
CA ILE A 76 -6.76 -10.32 -19.59
C ILE A 76 -5.87 -10.28 -18.35
N TYR A 77 -6.39 -10.62 -17.17
CA TYR A 77 -5.60 -10.66 -15.94
C TYR A 77 -4.63 -11.83 -15.94
N GLY A 78 -5.04 -13.01 -16.44
CA GLY A 78 -4.13 -14.14 -16.64
C GLY A 78 -2.97 -13.80 -17.58
N ARG A 79 -3.24 -13.13 -18.71
CA ARG A 79 -2.20 -12.65 -19.63
C ARG A 79 -1.30 -11.58 -18.99
N HIS A 80 -1.88 -10.64 -18.24
CA HIS A 80 -1.12 -9.63 -17.51
C HIS A 80 -0.17 -10.28 -16.50
N LEU A 81 -0.66 -11.24 -15.71
CA LEU A 81 0.13 -11.96 -14.71
C LEU A 81 1.30 -12.70 -15.39
N ALA A 82 1.05 -13.40 -16.50
CA ALA A 82 2.10 -14.08 -17.26
C ALA A 82 3.16 -13.10 -17.78
N ALA A 83 2.76 -11.94 -18.31
CA ALA A 83 3.69 -10.91 -18.76
C ALA A 83 4.52 -10.31 -17.60
N PHE A 84 3.90 -10.12 -16.43
CA PHE A 84 4.57 -9.63 -15.24
C PHE A 84 5.66 -10.63 -14.79
N VAL A 85 5.36 -11.93 -14.80
CA VAL A 85 6.34 -12.97 -14.50
C VAL A 85 7.45 -13.05 -15.53
N ALA A 86 7.12 -12.95 -16.82
CA ALA A 86 8.11 -12.90 -17.90
C ALA A 86 9.07 -11.70 -17.77
N SER A 87 8.67 -10.63 -17.07
CA SER A 87 9.54 -9.48 -16.77
C SER A 87 10.54 -9.70 -15.62
N GLY A 88 10.54 -10.89 -15.00
CA GLY A 88 11.43 -11.25 -13.90
C GLY A 88 10.88 -10.97 -12.50
N LYS A 89 9.56 -10.78 -12.36
CA LYS A 89 8.87 -10.63 -11.07
C LYS A 89 8.18 -11.93 -10.68
N ASP A 90 8.05 -12.23 -9.40
CA ASP A 90 7.46 -13.52 -8.98
C ASP A 90 5.92 -13.53 -9.02
N CYS A 91 5.28 -12.37 -8.85
CA CYS A 91 3.82 -12.22 -8.74
C CYS A 91 3.34 -10.82 -9.16
N SER A 92 2.05 -10.69 -9.43
CA SER A 92 1.35 -9.41 -9.49
C SER A 92 0.72 -9.09 -8.14
N ILE A 93 0.84 -7.86 -7.65
CA ILE A 93 0.36 -7.49 -6.31
C ILE A 93 -0.94 -6.69 -6.44
N LEU A 94 -1.93 -7.03 -5.61
CA LEU A 94 -3.28 -6.44 -5.61
C LEU A 94 -3.32 -5.02 -5.01
N HIS A 95 -2.52 -4.09 -5.52
CA HIS A 95 -2.47 -2.70 -5.03
C HIS A 95 -3.79 -1.94 -5.22
N ASP A 96 -4.22 -1.84 -6.48
CA ASP A 96 -5.39 -1.07 -6.85
C ASP A 96 -6.68 -1.75 -6.37
N PRO A 97 -6.83 -3.10 -6.47
CA PRO A 97 -7.96 -3.79 -5.86
C PRO A 97 -8.06 -3.57 -4.35
N ALA A 98 -6.93 -3.57 -3.61
CA ALA A 98 -6.96 -3.26 -2.18
C ALA A 98 -7.40 -1.81 -1.91
N THR A 99 -7.03 -0.86 -2.78
CA THR A 99 -7.49 0.54 -2.66
C THR A 99 -8.99 0.67 -2.88
N LEU A 100 -9.55 -0.07 -3.85
CA LEU A 100 -10.99 -0.14 -4.07
C LEU A 100 -11.71 -0.77 -2.87
N LEU A 101 -11.21 -1.90 -2.37
CA LEU A 101 -11.78 -2.56 -1.19
C LEU A 101 -11.72 -1.66 0.04
N ALA A 102 -10.65 -0.90 0.26
CA ALA A 102 -10.59 0.04 1.37
C ALA A 102 -11.69 1.12 1.34
N SER A 103 -12.21 1.45 0.15
CA SER A 103 -13.32 2.39 0.01
C SER A 103 -14.69 1.77 0.26
N GLN A 104 -14.83 0.46 0.07
CA GLN A 104 -16.09 -0.28 0.16
C GLN A 104 -16.26 -1.01 1.50
N GLU A 105 -15.16 -1.56 2.01
CA GLU A 105 -15.03 -2.42 3.18
C GLU A 105 -13.83 -1.93 4.03
N PRO A 106 -13.89 -0.70 4.58
CA PRO A 106 -12.79 -0.11 5.34
C PRO A 106 -12.40 -0.91 6.59
N GLU A 107 -13.28 -1.76 7.11
CA GLU A 107 -13.04 -2.67 8.24
C GLU A 107 -11.97 -3.73 7.97
N LEU A 108 -11.65 -4.00 6.70
CA LEU A 108 -10.53 -4.87 6.31
C LEU A 108 -9.16 -4.24 6.59
N PHE A 109 -9.14 -2.95 6.94
CA PHE A 109 -7.95 -2.16 7.15
C PHE A 109 -7.94 -1.59 8.57
N ASP A 110 -6.80 -1.70 9.23
CA ASP A 110 -6.56 -0.99 10.48
C ASP A 110 -6.19 0.47 10.15
N LEU A 111 -7.20 1.33 10.12
CA LEU A 111 -7.05 2.74 9.75
C LEU A 111 -6.91 3.61 11.00
N VAL A 112 -5.87 4.44 11.02
CA VAL A 112 -5.69 5.49 12.03
C VAL A 112 -5.73 6.86 11.38
N GLU A 113 -6.35 7.83 12.05
CA GLU A 113 -6.21 9.22 11.66
C GLU A 113 -4.93 9.82 12.21
N VAL A 114 -4.11 10.37 11.32
CA VAL A 114 -2.84 11.02 11.65
C VAL A 114 -2.69 12.31 10.87
N GLU A 115 -1.85 13.20 11.37
CA GLU A 115 -1.43 14.40 10.65
C GLU A 115 -0.11 14.15 9.94
N VAL A 116 -0.12 14.34 8.62
CA VAL A 116 1.07 14.28 7.77
C VAL A 116 1.41 15.68 7.28
N ILE A 117 2.69 15.92 7.09
CA ILE A 117 3.23 17.09 6.43
C ILE A 117 3.44 16.71 4.97
N VAL A 118 2.94 17.54 4.05
CA VAL A 118 3.09 17.33 2.62
C VAL A 118 3.93 18.47 2.03
N ASP A 119 5.02 18.10 1.37
CA ASP A 119 5.89 19.05 0.68
C ASP A 119 5.30 19.52 -0.64
N ASP A 120 5.78 20.66 -1.15
CA ASP A 120 5.40 21.15 -2.47
C ASP A 120 5.90 20.24 -3.61
N ASP A 121 6.93 19.43 -3.36
CA ASP A 121 7.35 18.31 -4.20
C ASP A 121 6.74 16.97 -3.75
N GLY A 122 5.56 16.98 -3.13
CA GLY A 122 4.67 15.83 -2.95
C GLY A 122 5.12 14.77 -1.95
N TRP A 123 6.22 15.00 -1.25
CA TRP A 123 6.68 14.09 -0.20
C TRP A 123 5.79 14.19 1.04
N LEU A 124 5.61 13.04 1.69
CA LEU A 124 4.88 12.92 2.94
C LEU A 124 5.84 12.70 4.09
N HIS A 125 5.55 13.36 5.20
CA HIS A 125 6.24 13.18 6.47
C HIS A 125 5.22 13.06 7.58
N LEU A 126 5.57 12.37 8.66
CA LEU A 126 4.73 12.32 9.85
C LEU A 126 5.03 13.52 10.75
N THR A 127 4.00 14.21 11.23
CA THR A 127 4.13 15.18 12.33
C THR A 127 4.64 14.49 13.60
N SER A 128 5.16 15.24 14.58
CA SER A 128 5.53 14.70 15.89
C SER A 128 4.36 14.00 16.59
N GLY A 129 3.17 14.62 16.59
CA GLY A 129 1.96 14.03 17.16
C GLY A 129 1.54 12.73 16.47
N ALA A 130 1.63 12.67 15.14
CA ALA A 130 1.39 11.42 14.40
C ALA A 130 2.38 10.32 14.79
N ARG A 131 3.67 10.64 14.97
CA ARG A 131 4.68 9.66 15.41
C ARG A 131 4.35 9.10 16.79
N ASP A 132 3.92 9.95 17.72
CA ASP A 132 3.55 9.52 19.06
C ASP A 132 2.30 8.63 19.05
N VAL A 133 1.26 8.99 18.29
CA VAL A 133 0.08 8.15 18.06
C VAL A 133 0.48 6.76 17.55
N LEU A 134 1.34 6.72 16.54
CA LEU A 134 1.78 5.47 15.92
C LEU A 134 2.63 4.61 16.86
N ARG A 135 3.54 5.21 17.63
CA ARG A 135 4.33 4.52 18.67
C ARG A 135 3.45 3.93 19.77
N CYS A 136 2.38 4.61 20.18
CA CYS A 136 1.45 4.08 21.17
C CYS A 136 0.67 2.85 20.65
N LEU A 137 0.48 2.75 19.33
CA LEU A 137 -0.18 1.63 18.67
C LEU A 137 0.77 0.45 18.39
N GLU A 138 2.10 0.66 18.45
CA GLU A 138 3.15 -0.36 18.22
C GLU A 138 3.24 -1.47 19.30
N ASN A 139 2.30 -1.58 20.24
CA ASN A 139 2.20 -2.67 21.22
C ASN A 139 1.94 -4.05 20.57
N GLY A 140 2.95 -4.58 19.87
CA GLY A 140 3.04 -5.94 19.34
C GLY A 140 2.56 -6.17 17.91
N ARG A 141 2.19 -5.13 17.15
CA ARG A 141 1.43 -5.31 15.89
C ARG A 141 2.11 -4.97 14.57
N SER A 142 3.26 -4.30 14.53
CA SER A 142 3.97 -4.12 13.25
C SER A 142 5.34 -3.43 13.40
N ALA A 143 6.40 -4.09 12.91
CA ALA A 143 7.80 -3.66 12.90
C ALA A 143 8.11 -2.50 11.92
N CYS A 144 7.16 -1.58 11.76
CA CYS A 144 7.02 -0.78 10.57
C CYS A 144 7.28 0.71 10.83
N VAL A 145 6.85 1.32 11.93
CA VAL A 145 6.91 2.78 12.07
C VAL A 145 8.35 3.28 12.31
N ASP A 146 9.18 2.49 13.01
CA ASP A 146 10.52 2.87 13.45
C ASP A 146 11.50 3.45 12.40
N LYS A 147 11.41 3.05 11.12
CA LYS A 147 12.38 3.52 10.10
C LYS A 147 11.93 4.74 9.28
N ALA A 148 10.67 5.16 9.38
CA ALA A 148 10.19 6.40 8.74
C ALA A 148 10.32 7.63 9.66
N ILE A 149 10.69 7.42 10.93
CA ILE A 149 10.68 8.41 12.01
C ILE A 149 11.96 9.27 12.07
N LEU A 150 13.07 8.85 11.45
CA LEU A 150 14.38 9.17 12.02
C LEU A 150 15.15 10.39 11.49
N ASP A 151 14.77 11.05 10.40
CA ASP A 151 15.53 12.23 9.97
C ASP A 151 14.63 13.27 9.33
N TRP A 152 14.01 14.16 10.13
CA TRP A 152 13.52 15.40 9.54
C TRP A 152 13.17 16.59 10.44
N SER A 153 13.38 17.77 9.83
CA SER A 153 13.04 19.13 10.26
C SER A 153 12.06 19.77 9.26
N ASP A 154 11.08 20.53 9.71
CA ASP A 154 10.07 21.20 8.86
C ASP A 154 10.70 22.06 7.74
N PRO A 155 10.57 21.67 6.46
CA PRO A 155 11.07 22.47 5.36
C PRO A 155 10.09 23.62 5.08
N PRO A 156 10.61 24.74 4.56
CA PRO A 156 9.77 25.83 4.09
C PRO A 156 8.87 25.37 2.91
N GLY A 157 7.60 25.76 2.93
CA GLY A 157 6.61 25.42 1.89
C GLY A 157 5.77 24.17 2.17
N SER A 158 5.95 23.54 3.32
CA SER A 158 5.15 22.38 3.71
C SER A 158 3.79 22.76 4.30
N HIS A 159 2.83 21.83 4.25
CA HIS A 159 1.51 22.02 4.87
C HIS A 159 1.06 20.74 5.56
N THR A 160 0.33 20.90 6.67
CA THR A 160 -0.21 19.77 7.43
C THR A 160 -1.56 19.36 6.87
N VAL A 161 -1.74 18.06 6.65
CA VAL A 161 -2.99 17.44 6.20
C VAL A 161 -3.33 16.32 7.16
N ARG A 162 -4.59 16.27 7.61
CA ARG A 162 -5.10 15.14 8.37
C ARG A 162 -5.54 14.04 7.40
N VAL A 163 -5.07 12.82 7.61
CA VAL A 163 -5.30 11.68 6.71
C VAL A 163 -5.73 10.45 7.51
N ARG A 164 -6.44 9.52 6.86
CA ARG A 164 -6.59 8.15 7.35
C ARG A 164 -5.48 7.31 6.76
N MET A 165 -4.62 6.74 7.57
CA MET A 165 -3.51 5.90 7.13
C MET A 165 -3.74 4.46 7.57
N SER A 166 -3.58 3.50 6.67
CA SER A 166 -3.62 2.08 7.04
C SER A 166 -2.31 1.67 7.74
N LEU A 167 -2.42 1.06 8.92
CA LEU A 167 -1.31 0.49 9.68
C LEU A 167 -1.07 -0.98 9.37
N ALA A 168 -2.16 -1.69 9.15
CA ALA A 168 -2.20 -3.10 8.79
C ALA A 168 -3.46 -3.35 7.95
N ALA A 169 -3.52 -4.52 7.35
CA ALA A 169 -4.75 -5.02 6.74
C ALA A 169 -4.80 -6.54 6.84
N ASP A 170 -6.01 -7.10 6.84
CA ASP A 170 -6.21 -8.55 6.74
C ASP A 170 -6.05 -8.97 5.26
N TYR A 171 -4.82 -9.27 4.86
CA TYR A 171 -4.51 -9.59 3.46
C TYR A 171 -5.16 -10.89 2.98
N ASP A 172 -5.39 -11.83 3.89
CA ASP A 172 -6.01 -13.10 3.54
C ASP A 172 -7.50 -12.87 3.27
N GLN A 173 -8.17 -12.04 4.08
CA GLN A 173 -9.54 -11.62 3.84
C GLN A 173 -9.69 -10.73 2.60
N ILE A 174 -8.77 -9.77 2.38
CA ILE A 174 -8.74 -8.96 1.16
C ILE A 174 -8.62 -9.84 -0.08
N ARG A 175 -7.72 -10.83 -0.06
CA ARG A 175 -7.54 -11.76 -1.16
C ARG A 175 -8.79 -12.61 -1.39
N ALA A 176 -9.37 -13.17 -0.33
CA ALA A 176 -10.61 -13.93 -0.40
C ALA A 176 -11.74 -13.09 -1.01
N ARG A 177 -11.83 -11.81 -0.64
CA ARG A 177 -12.82 -10.90 -1.16
C ARG A 177 -12.62 -10.59 -2.64
N VAL A 178 -11.38 -10.42 -3.09
CA VAL A 178 -11.06 -10.28 -4.51
C VAL A 178 -11.48 -11.54 -5.29
N VAL A 179 -11.20 -12.74 -4.79
CA VAL A 179 -11.64 -14.00 -5.40
C VAL A 179 -13.16 -14.05 -5.55
N GLU A 180 -13.89 -13.71 -4.47
CA GLU A 180 -15.35 -13.67 -4.48
C GLU A 180 -15.91 -12.67 -5.51
N LEU A 181 -15.35 -11.45 -5.55
CA LEU A 181 -15.78 -10.40 -6.50
C LEU A 181 -15.48 -10.77 -7.96
N LEU A 182 -14.39 -11.50 -8.19
CA LEU A 182 -14.08 -12.02 -9.53
C LEU A 182 -14.96 -13.21 -9.90
N GLY A 183 -15.57 -13.90 -8.93
CA GLY A 183 -16.41 -15.07 -9.15
C GLY A 183 -15.64 -16.25 -9.75
N VAL A 184 -14.46 -16.52 -9.18
CA VAL A 184 -13.53 -17.59 -9.60
C VAL A 184 -13.30 -18.65 -8.54
#